data_AF-A0A248K2C8-F1
#
_entry.id   AF-A0A248K2C8-F1
#
_cell.length_a   1.000
_cell.length_b   1.000
_cell.length_c   1.000
_cell.angle_alpha   90.00
_cell.angle_beta   90.00
_cell.angle_gamma   90.00
#
_symmetry.space_group_name_H-M   'P 1'
#
loop_
_entity.id
_entity.type
_entity.pdbx_description
1 polymer ?
#
loop_
_entity_poly.entity_id
_entity_poly.type
_entity_poly.pdbx_seq_one_letter_code
_entity_poly.pdbx_strand_id
1 'polypeptide(L)'
;MDKDNTTSANSDGQRPPQDQDAIPCDGCVQCCRNDQVILHPEAGDDLGFYLWEPIVSALYPGRTVPALKRNPATGDCVYLVETGCSIHARRPSVCRRFHCARTALALERLPRRVRKILLRRGDVFDDALLARGRDRLQRAREMGLEQVLDTDQQVAAFERIAEMPPPKPVPPRRR
;
A
#
# COMPACT_ATOMS: atom_id res chain seq x y z
N MET A 1 -11.84 57.09 16.70
CA MET A 1 -10.69 56.38 16.10
C MET A 1 -10.83 54.96 16.60
N ASP A 2 -11.76 54.24 16.02
CA ASP A 2 -12.23 52.96 16.51
C ASP A 2 -11.83 51.94 15.46
N LYS A 3 -10.83 51.13 15.80
CA LYS A 3 -10.29 50.11 14.91
C LYS A 3 -11.12 48.85 15.06
N ASP A 4 -11.73 48.46 13.95
CA ASP A 4 -12.39 47.19 13.70
C ASP A 4 -11.51 46.01 14.16
N ASN A 5 -12.08 45.12 14.97
CA ASN A 5 -11.48 43.81 15.26
C ASN A 5 -12.40 42.71 14.72
N THR A 6 -12.37 42.54 13.41
CA THR A 6 -12.94 41.39 12.71
C THR A 6 -12.02 40.20 12.95
N THR A 7 -12.36 39.34 13.91
CA THR A 7 -11.74 38.02 14.07
C THR A 7 -12.33 37.09 13.02
N SER A 8 -11.63 36.96 11.89
CA SER A 8 -11.91 35.93 10.89
C SER A 8 -11.65 34.55 11.50
N ALA A 9 -12.71 33.77 11.61
CA ALA A 9 -12.64 32.34 11.86
C ALA A 9 -12.02 31.66 10.62
N ASN A 10 -10.78 31.19 10.74
CA ASN A 10 -10.23 30.24 9.78
C ASN A 10 -10.89 28.88 10.01
N SER A 11 -11.93 28.61 9.24
CA SER A 11 -12.47 27.27 9.00
C SER A 11 -11.56 26.53 8.01
N ASP A 12 -10.37 26.16 8.46
CA ASP A 12 -9.58 25.16 7.75
C ASP A 12 -10.16 23.80 8.11
N GLY A 13 -10.85 23.20 7.13
CA GLY A 13 -11.36 21.84 7.17
C GLY A 13 -10.20 20.85 7.28
N GLN A 14 -9.71 20.65 8.50
CA GLN A 14 -8.77 19.60 8.84
C GLN A 14 -9.43 18.25 8.50
N ARG A 15 -9.10 17.69 7.32
CA ARG A 15 -9.35 16.28 7.00
C ARG A 15 -8.81 15.48 8.19
N PRO A 16 -9.62 14.62 8.84
CA PRO A 16 -9.16 13.89 10.01
C PRO A 16 -7.87 13.14 9.65
N PRO A 17 -6.93 12.98 10.61
CA PRO A 17 -5.74 12.18 10.38
C PRO A 17 -6.18 10.87 9.75
N GLN A 18 -5.69 10.58 8.55
CA GLN A 18 -5.93 9.32 7.87
C GLN A 18 -5.24 8.26 8.71
N ASP A 19 -5.93 7.78 9.73
CA ASP A 19 -5.40 6.83 10.68
C ASP A 19 -5.36 5.49 9.94
N GLN A 20 -4.23 5.27 9.26
CA GLN A 20 -3.95 4.10 8.43
C GLN A 20 -3.88 2.82 9.28
N ASP A 21 -3.86 2.99 10.61
CA ASP A 21 -3.94 1.95 11.64
C ASP A 21 -5.34 1.85 12.28
N ALA A 22 -6.31 2.71 11.92
CA ALA A 22 -7.66 2.69 12.51
C ALA A 22 -8.40 1.39 12.26
N ILE A 23 -8.08 0.71 11.15
CA ILE A 23 -8.55 -0.63 10.85
C ILE A 23 -7.40 -1.58 11.17
N PRO A 24 -7.50 -2.40 12.24
CA PRO A 24 -6.36 -3.19 12.69
C PRO A 24 -6.03 -4.28 11.67
N CYS A 25 -4.73 -4.44 11.40
CA CYS A 25 -4.21 -5.51 10.54
C CYS A 25 -4.21 -6.88 11.23
N ASP A 26 -4.44 -6.92 12.55
CA ASP A 26 -4.39 -8.10 13.43
C ASP A 26 -3.12 -8.94 13.25
N GLY A 27 -1.97 -8.29 13.08
CA GLY A 27 -0.68 -8.96 12.91
C GLY A 27 -0.52 -9.68 11.56
N CYS A 28 -1.39 -9.41 10.57
CA CYS A 28 -1.27 -9.97 9.23
C CYS A 28 0.09 -9.64 8.58
N VAL A 29 0.72 -10.63 7.97
CA VAL A 29 2.05 -10.53 7.35
C VAL A 29 2.05 -10.70 5.83
N GLN A 30 0.87 -10.68 5.18
CA GLN A 30 0.80 -11.01 3.74
C GLN A 30 1.61 -10.04 2.86
N CYS A 31 1.64 -8.75 3.17
CA CYS A 31 2.49 -7.79 2.45
C CYS A 31 4.00 -8.09 2.64
N CYS A 32 4.40 -8.63 3.80
CA CYS A 32 5.79 -9.02 4.04
C CYS A 32 6.24 -10.23 3.21
N ARG A 33 5.31 -11.07 2.73
CA ARG A 33 5.62 -12.27 1.94
C ARG A 33 5.74 -11.98 0.45
N ASN A 34 4.95 -11.02 -0.05
CA ASN A 34 4.75 -10.85 -1.48
C ASN A 34 5.37 -9.55 -2.01
N ASP A 35 5.33 -8.47 -1.24
CA ASP A 35 5.62 -7.13 -1.77
C ASP A 35 7.11 -6.76 -1.69
N GLN A 36 7.58 -6.09 -2.74
CA GLN A 36 8.86 -5.39 -2.70
C GLN A 36 8.64 -3.99 -2.14
N VAL A 37 9.06 -3.76 -0.90
CA VAL A 37 8.90 -2.46 -0.23
C VAL A 37 10.01 -1.51 -0.66
N ILE A 38 9.67 -0.53 -1.49
CA ILE A 38 10.56 0.57 -1.87
C ILE A 38 10.61 1.58 -0.73
N LEU A 39 11.81 2.04 -0.40
CA LEU A 39 12.06 3.04 0.63
C LEU A 39 12.03 4.44 0.03
N HIS A 40 11.45 5.38 0.77
CA HIS A 40 11.28 6.76 0.35
C HIS A 40 11.91 7.70 1.37
N PRO A 41 13.21 8.03 1.26
CA PRO A 41 13.86 8.99 2.14
C PRO A 41 13.13 10.34 2.17
N GLU A 42 12.57 10.76 1.05
CA GLU A 42 11.73 11.96 0.93
C GLU A 42 10.42 11.90 1.73
N ALA A 43 9.97 10.70 2.11
CA ALA A 43 8.81 10.46 2.96
C ALA A 43 9.19 10.08 4.40
N GLY A 44 10.45 10.36 4.80
CA GLY A 44 10.96 10.13 6.15
C GLY A 44 11.48 8.72 6.42
N ASP A 45 11.78 7.93 5.38
CA ASP A 45 12.46 6.65 5.56
C ASP A 45 13.98 6.85 5.73
N ASP A 46 14.48 6.67 6.95
CA ASP A 46 15.92 6.69 7.21
C ASP A 46 16.55 5.34 6.80
N LEU A 47 17.33 5.36 5.71
CA LEU A 47 18.01 4.19 5.17
C LEU A 47 18.98 3.55 6.18
N GLY A 48 19.52 4.30 7.14
CA GLY A 48 20.41 3.78 8.18
C GLY A 48 19.74 2.80 9.13
N PHE A 49 18.40 2.83 9.23
CA PHE A 49 17.65 1.91 10.08
C PHE A 49 17.24 0.61 9.39
N TYR A 50 17.45 0.48 8.08
CA TYR A 50 16.93 -0.62 7.29
C TYR A 50 18.03 -1.45 6.63
N LEU A 51 17.78 -2.76 6.53
CA LEU A 51 18.48 -3.66 5.63
C LEU A 51 17.85 -3.48 4.26
N TRP A 52 18.55 -2.77 3.39
CA TRP A 52 18.06 -2.42 2.06
C TRP A 52 19.07 -2.76 0.98
N GLU A 53 18.59 -2.84 -0.24
CA GLU A 53 19.39 -3.01 -1.44
C GLU A 53 18.86 -2.14 -2.59
N PRO A 54 19.74 -1.72 -3.50
CA PRO A 54 19.32 -1.07 -4.74
C PRO A 54 18.61 -2.07 -5.65
N ILE A 55 17.42 -1.72 -6.14
CA ILE A 55 16.68 -2.52 -7.12
C ILE A 55 16.32 -1.70 -8.36
N VAL A 56 16.18 -2.38 -9.49
CA VAL A 56 15.46 -1.85 -10.65
C VAL A 56 13.98 -2.18 -10.46
N SER A 57 13.13 -1.17 -10.44
CA SER A 57 11.68 -1.33 -10.25
C SER A 57 10.93 -0.94 -11.51
N ALA A 58 9.94 -1.76 -11.90
CA ALA A 58 9.00 -1.41 -12.96
C ALA A 58 8.17 -0.15 -12.62
N LEU A 59 8.03 0.19 -11.34
CA LEU A 59 7.37 1.42 -10.89
C LEU A 59 8.23 2.68 -11.11
N TYR A 60 9.54 2.51 -11.26
CA TYR A 60 10.50 3.59 -11.49
C TYR A 60 11.42 3.27 -12.68
N PRO A 61 10.91 3.22 -13.92
CA PRO A 61 11.69 2.83 -15.09
C PRO A 61 12.94 3.68 -15.27
N GLY A 62 14.07 3.02 -15.57
CA GLY A 62 15.36 3.69 -15.79
C GLY A 62 16.03 4.20 -14.50
N ARG A 63 15.48 3.88 -13.32
CA ARG A 63 16.05 4.29 -12.03
C ARG A 63 16.30 3.08 -11.14
N THR A 64 17.41 3.14 -10.43
CA THR A 64 17.68 2.28 -9.28
C THR A 64 17.10 2.95 -8.04
N VAL A 65 16.30 2.23 -7.26
CA VAL A 65 15.66 2.73 -6.05
C VAL A 65 16.02 1.86 -4.84
N PRO A 66 16.15 2.42 -3.63
CA PRO A 66 16.39 1.63 -2.44
C PRO A 66 15.12 0.85 -2.07
N ALA A 67 15.26 -0.43 -1.74
CA ALA A 67 14.15 -1.24 -1.28
C ALA A 67 14.58 -2.17 -0.15
N LEU A 68 13.66 -2.54 0.74
CA LEU A 68 13.94 -3.51 1.79
C LEU A 68 14.46 -4.82 1.18
N LYS A 69 15.52 -5.36 1.76
CA LYS A 69 16.05 -6.66 1.36
C LYS A 69 15.00 -7.74 1.53
N ARG A 70 15.08 -8.74 0.66
CA ARG A 70 14.27 -9.96 0.75
C ARG A 70 15.18 -11.16 1.03
N ASN A 71 14.67 -12.12 1.78
CA ASN A 71 15.33 -13.40 2.01
C ASN A 71 15.43 -14.14 0.67
N PRO A 72 16.63 -14.48 0.18
CA PRO A 72 16.78 -15.09 -1.14
C PRO A 72 16.20 -16.52 -1.21
N ALA A 73 16.08 -17.23 -0.08
CA ALA A 73 15.57 -18.60 -0.05
C ALA A 73 14.03 -18.65 -0.07
N THR A 74 13.37 -17.76 0.67
CA THR A 74 11.90 -17.75 0.80
C THR A 74 11.23 -16.70 -0.07
N GLY A 75 11.95 -15.62 -0.37
CA GLY A 75 11.38 -14.42 -0.98
C GLY A 75 10.74 -13.48 0.03
N ASP A 76 10.69 -13.74 1.34
CA ASP A 76 10.03 -12.84 2.29
C ASP A 76 10.85 -11.57 2.56
N CYS A 77 10.23 -10.53 3.09
CA CYS A 77 10.96 -9.42 3.71
C CYS A 77 11.87 -9.95 4.83
N VAL A 78 13.12 -9.47 4.91
CA VAL A 78 14.09 -9.91 5.94
C VAL A 78 13.65 -9.58 7.38
N TYR A 79 12.64 -8.74 7.55
CA TYR A 79 12.06 -8.41 8.85
C TYR A 79 10.84 -9.27 9.22
N LEU A 80 10.44 -10.20 8.36
CA LEU A 80 9.43 -11.18 8.71
C LEU A 80 10.06 -12.24 9.62
N VAL A 81 9.56 -12.31 10.86
CA VAL A 81 9.87 -13.36 11.83
C VAL A 81 8.60 -14.14 12.15
N GLU A 82 8.74 -15.23 12.91
CA GLU A 82 7.62 -16.11 13.27
C GLU A 82 6.42 -15.36 13.90
N THR A 83 6.71 -14.36 14.74
CA THR A 83 5.69 -13.57 15.45
C THR A 83 5.20 -12.35 14.66
N GLY A 84 5.67 -12.11 13.44
CA GLY A 84 5.24 -10.98 12.61
C GLY A 84 6.39 -10.10 12.08
N CYS A 85 6.10 -8.82 11.85
CA CYS A 85 7.11 -7.85 11.43
C CYS A 85 7.95 -7.38 12.63
N SER A 86 9.23 -7.74 12.67
CA SER A 86 10.15 -7.37 13.77
C SER A 86 10.41 -5.87 13.90
N ILE A 87 10.06 -5.09 12.87
CA ILE A 87 10.21 -3.64 12.84
C ILE A 87 8.87 -2.90 12.78
N HIS A 88 7.76 -3.54 13.15
CA HIS A 88 6.41 -2.99 12.95
C HIS A 88 6.26 -1.54 13.46
N ALA A 89 6.79 -1.22 14.64
CA ALA A 89 6.73 0.11 15.24
C ALA A 89 7.51 1.19 14.45
N ARG A 90 8.53 0.78 13.70
CA ARG A 90 9.39 1.66 12.89
C ARG A 90 9.32 1.29 11.40
N ARG A 91 8.22 0.67 10.97
CA ARG A 91 8.04 0.18 9.60
C ARG A 91 8.12 1.35 8.60
N PRO A 92 8.67 1.17 7.38
CA PRO A 92 8.81 2.26 6.41
C PRO A 92 7.50 2.94 6.03
N SER A 93 7.60 4.11 5.41
CA SER A 93 6.49 4.97 4.98
C SER A 93 5.47 4.21 4.14
N VAL A 94 5.91 3.32 3.25
CA VAL A 94 5.03 2.48 2.42
C VAL A 94 4.27 1.47 3.29
N CYS A 95 4.94 0.82 4.24
CA CYS A 95 4.31 -0.14 5.16
C CYS A 95 3.32 0.54 6.12
N ARG A 96 3.56 1.80 6.50
CA ARG A 96 2.60 2.60 7.29
C ARG A 96 1.36 2.96 6.47
N ARG A 97 1.57 3.34 5.21
CA ARG A 97 0.49 3.75 4.29
C ARG A 97 -0.31 2.62 3.70
N PHE A 98 0.27 1.45 3.57
CA PHE A 98 -0.38 0.32 2.95
C PHE A 98 -1.50 -0.23 3.85
N HIS A 99 -2.70 -0.35 3.28
CA HIS A 99 -3.82 -1.00 3.94
C HIS A 99 -4.61 -1.84 2.92
N CYS A 100 -4.64 -3.16 3.09
CA CYS A 100 -5.20 -4.08 2.09
C CYS A 100 -6.72 -3.87 1.84
N ALA A 101 -7.47 -3.32 2.79
CA ALA A 101 -8.87 -2.95 2.55
C ALA A 101 -9.03 -1.85 1.48
N ARG A 102 -8.04 -0.97 1.33
CA ARG A 102 -8.04 0.06 0.28
C ARG A 102 -8.05 -0.58 -1.10
N THR A 103 -7.26 -1.63 -1.30
CA THR A 103 -7.25 -2.43 -2.53
C THR A 103 -8.61 -3.07 -2.79
N ALA A 104 -9.22 -3.69 -1.78
CA ALA A 104 -10.53 -4.32 -1.92
C ALA A 104 -11.62 -3.30 -2.29
N LEU A 105 -11.65 -2.15 -1.60
CA LEU A 105 -12.62 -1.09 -1.85
C LEU A 105 -12.42 -0.45 -3.22
N ALA A 106 -11.17 -0.19 -3.62
CA ALA A 106 -10.86 0.33 -4.94
C ALA A 106 -11.39 -0.60 -6.05
N LEU A 107 -11.28 -1.93 -5.89
CA LEU A 107 -11.84 -2.90 -6.84
C LEU A 107 -13.38 -2.92 -6.88
N GLU A 108 -14.04 -2.64 -5.76
CA GLU A 108 -15.51 -2.49 -5.71
C GLU A 108 -15.98 -1.25 -6.46
N ARG A 109 -15.20 -0.15 -6.41
CA ARG A 109 -15.49 1.11 -7.10
C ARG A 109 -15.26 1.07 -8.61
N LEU A 110 -14.46 0.12 -9.11
CA LEU A 110 -14.18 0.00 -10.54
C LEU A 110 -15.37 -0.57 -11.33
N PRO A 111 -15.51 -0.18 -12.62
CA PRO A 111 -16.42 -0.85 -13.53
C PRO A 111 -16.14 -2.35 -13.62
N ARG A 112 -17.19 -3.17 -13.68
CA ARG A 112 -17.09 -4.65 -13.72
C ARG A 112 -16.12 -5.15 -14.81
N ARG A 113 -16.08 -4.48 -15.96
CA ARG A 113 -15.16 -4.81 -17.06
C ARG A 113 -13.69 -4.64 -16.65
N VAL A 114 -13.36 -3.51 -16.03
CA VAL A 114 -12.00 -3.19 -15.58
C VAL A 114 -11.55 -4.17 -14.51
N ARG A 115 -12.40 -4.44 -13.50
CA ARG A 115 -12.12 -5.45 -12.47
C ARG A 115 -11.82 -6.83 -13.06
N LYS A 116 -12.59 -7.27 -14.06
CA LYS A 116 -12.39 -8.56 -14.74
C LYS A 116 -11.08 -8.62 -15.50
N ILE A 117 -10.63 -7.51 -16.09
CA ILE A 117 -9.32 -7.42 -16.74
C ILE A 117 -8.22 -7.59 -15.70
N LEU A 118 -8.23 -6.80 -14.63
CA LEU A 118 -7.17 -6.82 -13.61
C LEU A 118 -7.04 -8.20 -12.95
N LEU A 119 -8.16 -8.82 -12.57
CA LEU A 119 -8.16 -10.17 -11.96
C LEU A 119 -7.59 -11.25 -12.90
N ARG A 120 -7.71 -11.09 -14.21
CA ARG A 120 -7.21 -12.07 -15.20
C ARG A 120 -5.74 -11.91 -15.53
N ARG A 121 -5.17 -10.73 -15.31
CA ARG A 121 -3.75 -10.48 -15.63
C ARG A 121 -2.80 -11.11 -14.62
N GLY A 122 -3.23 -11.27 -13.36
CA GLY A 122 -2.48 -11.98 -12.32
C GLY A 122 -1.21 -11.29 -11.82
N ASP A 123 -0.94 -10.06 -12.28
CA ASP A 123 0.28 -9.28 -11.96
C ASP A 123 0.01 -8.08 -11.04
N VAL A 124 -1.27 -7.81 -10.73
CA VAL A 124 -1.68 -6.59 -10.00
C VAL A 124 -1.89 -6.86 -8.51
N PHE A 125 -2.44 -8.03 -8.16
CA PHE A 125 -2.74 -8.41 -6.78
C PHE A 125 -2.43 -9.88 -6.55
N ASP A 126 -1.98 -10.18 -5.33
CA ASP A 126 -1.97 -11.52 -4.79
C ASP A 126 -3.35 -11.91 -4.26
N ASP A 127 -3.80 -13.14 -4.52
CA ASP A 127 -5.12 -13.63 -4.11
C ASP A 127 -5.29 -13.66 -2.59
N ALA A 128 -4.24 -14.04 -1.85
CA ALA A 128 -4.29 -14.07 -0.39
C ALA A 128 -4.36 -12.65 0.20
N LEU A 129 -3.61 -11.71 -0.38
CA LEU A 129 -3.68 -10.29 -0.03
C LEU A 129 -5.07 -9.71 -0.32
N LEU A 130 -5.69 -10.07 -1.44
CA LEU A 130 -7.03 -9.61 -1.79
C LEU A 130 -8.11 -10.21 -0.87
N ALA A 131 -8.00 -11.49 -0.53
CA ALA A 131 -8.89 -12.12 0.44
C ALA A 131 -8.82 -11.43 1.81
N ARG A 132 -7.60 -11.15 2.31
CA ARG A 132 -7.42 -10.36 3.53
C ARG A 132 -7.94 -8.93 3.38
N GLY A 133 -7.78 -8.31 2.21
CA GLY A 133 -8.34 -6.99 1.93
C GLY A 133 -9.87 -6.94 2.08
N ARG A 134 -10.58 -7.95 1.57
CA ARG A 134 -12.05 -8.04 1.71
C ARG A 134 -12.49 -8.22 3.16
N ASP A 135 -11.80 -9.07 3.90
CA ASP A 135 -12.03 -9.27 5.33
C ASP A 135 -11.82 -7.96 6.13
N ARG A 136 -10.73 -7.23 5.85
CA ARG A 136 -10.48 -5.92 6.49
C ARG A 136 -11.49 -4.85 6.05
N LEU A 137 -11.98 -4.88 4.81
CA LEU A 137 -13.01 -3.96 4.35
C LEU A 137 -14.35 -4.22 5.06
N GLN A 138 -14.72 -5.49 5.22
CA GLN A 138 -15.89 -5.87 5.98
C GLN A 138 -15.77 -5.37 7.44
N ARG A 139 -14.60 -5.55 8.05
CA ARG A 139 -14.34 -5.02 9.39
C ARG A 139 -14.46 -3.49 9.47
N ALA A 140 -13.94 -2.78 8.48
CA ALA A 140 -14.06 -1.32 8.39
C ALA A 140 -15.53 -0.87 8.34
N ARG A 141 -16.37 -1.59 7.59
CA ARG A 141 -17.82 -1.34 7.52
C ARG A 141 -18.52 -1.53 8.87
N GLU A 142 -18.22 -2.63 9.55
CA GLU A 142 -18.76 -2.92 10.89
C GLU A 142 -18.38 -1.84 11.91
N MET A 143 -17.18 -1.26 11.78
CA MET A 143 -16.68 -0.21 12.66
C MET A 143 -17.13 1.20 12.24
N GLY A 144 -17.82 1.35 11.10
CA GLY A 144 -18.18 2.66 10.56
C GLY A 144 -16.96 3.49 10.14
N LEU A 145 -15.91 2.84 9.63
CA LEU A 145 -14.63 3.43 9.24
C LEU A 145 -14.35 3.35 7.73
N GLU A 146 -15.28 2.89 6.89
CA GLU A 146 -15.04 2.79 5.44
C GLU A 146 -14.55 4.11 4.81
N GLN A 147 -15.05 5.25 5.30
CA GLN A 147 -14.71 6.59 4.84
C GLN A 147 -13.23 6.99 5.03
N VAL A 148 -12.49 6.31 5.91
CA VAL A 148 -11.05 6.59 6.11
C VAL A 148 -10.18 5.94 5.03
N LEU A 149 -10.75 5.02 4.25
CA LEU A 149 -10.08 4.35 3.13
C LEU A 149 -10.14 5.25 1.88
N ASP A 150 -9.17 6.15 1.76
CA ASP A 150 -8.96 6.93 0.53
C ASP A 150 -8.48 6.01 -0.60
N THR A 151 -9.29 5.82 -1.64
CA THR A 151 -9.01 4.92 -2.76
C THR A 151 -8.71 5.63 -4.07
N ASP A 152 -8.80 6.96 -4.14
CA ASP A 152 -8.94 7.66 -5.43
C ASP A 152 -7.71 7.47 -6.33
N GLN A 153 -6.51 7.62 -5.75
CA GLN A 153 -5.26 7.38 -6.46
C GLN A 153 -5.12 5.91 -6.90
N GLN A 154 -5.64 4.97 -6.10
CA GLN A 154 -5.54 3.54 -6.38
C GLN A 154 -6.51 3.11 -7.49
N VAL A 155 -7.73 3.65 -7.50
CA VAL A 155 -8.69 3.49 -8.61
C VAL A 155 -8.08 4.00 -9.91
N ALA A 156 -7.57 5.23 -9.91
CA ALA A 156 -6.94 5.81 -11.10
C ALA A 156 -5.73 4.98 -11.58
N ALA A 157 -4.94 4.41 -10.66
CA ALA A 157 -3.84 3.52 -11.01
C ALA A 157 -4.33 2.22 -11.66
N PHE A 158 -5.39 1.63 -11.14
CA PHE A 158 -5.97 0.41 -11.69
C PHE A 158 -6.57 0.60 -13.08
N GLU A 159 -7.22 1.73 -13.34
CA GLU A 159 -7.72 2.07 -14.67
C GLU A 159 -6.58 2.12 -15.69
N ARG A 160 -5.50 2.85 -15.35
CA ARG A 160 -4.30 2.90 -16.21
C ARG A 160 -3.69 1.52 -16.44
N ILE A 161 -3.56 0.69 -15.40
CA ILE A 161 -3.00 -0.67 -15.52
C ILE A 161 -3.87 -1.55 -16.42
N ALA A 162 -5.20 -1.41 -16.36
CA ALA A 162 -6.09 -2.18 -17.20
C ALA A 162 -5.97 -1.83 -18.70
N GLU A 163 -5.49 -0.63 -19.02
CA GLU A 163 -5.21 -0.18 -20.39
C GLU A 163 -3.83 -0.60 -20.89
N MET A 164 -2.90 -0.90 -19.99
CA MET A 164 -1.55 -1.36 -20.34
C MET A 164 -1.56 -2.80 -20.86
N PRO A 165 -0.63 -3.20 -21.74
CA PRO A 165 -0.48 -4.60 -22.12
C PRO A 165 -0.07 -5.48 -20.92
N PRO A 166 -0.44 -6.77 -20.88
CA PRO A 166 0.04 -7.70 -19.86
C PRO A 166 1.57 -7.76 -19.87
N PRO A 167 2.22 -7.83 -18.70
CA PRO A 167 3.66 -8.04 -18.66
C PRO A 167 3.99 -9.34 -19.38
N LYS A 168 5.14 -9.34 -20.06
CA LYS A 168 5.65 -10.59 -20.63
C LYS A 168 5.86 -11.59 -19.48
N PRO A 169 5.51 -12.88 -19.67
CA PRO A 169 5.76 -13.89 -18.65
C PRO A 169 7.22 -13.83 -18.26
N VAL A 170 7.49 -13.52 -16.99
CA VAL A 170 8.84 -13.61 -16.45
C VAL A 170 9.11 -15.09 -16.22
N PRO A 171 10.13 -15.70 -16.86
CA PRO A 171 10.45 -17.09 -16.61
C PRO A 171 10.66 -17.30 -15.10
N PRO A 172 10.22 -18.44 -14.54
CA PRO A 172 10.37 -18.69 -13.11
C PRO A 172 11.83 -18.50 -12.73
N ARG A 173 12.08 -17.72 -11.66
CA ARG A 173 13.43 -17.54 -11.13
C ARG A 173 13.96 -18.94 -10.82
N ARG A 174 15.00 -19.36 -11.56
CA ARG A 174 15.69 -20.64 -11.27
C ARG A 174 16.20 -20.55 -9.83
N ARG A 175 15.65 -21.42 -8.98
CA ARG A 175 16.13 -21.64 -7.62
C ARG A 175 17.47 -22.36 -7.65
#